data_AF-A0A1H4JV64-F1
#
_entry.id   AF-A0A1H4JV64-F1
#
_cell.length_a   1.000
_cell.length_b   1.000
_cell.length_c   1.000
_cell.angle_alpha   90.00
_cell.angle_beta   90.00
_cell.angle_gamma   90.00
#
_symmetry.space_group_name_H-M   'P 1'
#
loop_
_entity.id
_entity.type
_entity.pdbx_description
1 polymer ?
#
loop_
_entity_poly.entity_id
_entity_poly.type
_entity_poly.pdbx_seq_one_letter_code
_entity_poly.pdbx_strand_id
1 'polypeptide(L)'
;MAEEDAHPGSRLASLGWNGAQWVRGQAATARASFGTEPQVGGGLLPREVAVGARLELDEGTGRPYILFEAAANDFADPKWVSEAPWNGSPRWPQSPSLLWPDDHAWLLATEIDFDSTLVGGSTALIRELVQTPGIEALPLRPDADLSWDGAEVNRPA
;
A
#
# COMPACT_ATOMS: atom_id res chain seq x y z
N MET A 1 19.96 -17.10 27.88
CA MET A 1 18.97 -17.30 26.81
C MET A 1 18.09 -16.08 26.85
N ALA A 2 18.39 -15.12 25.97
CA ALA A 2 17.64 -13.89 25.85
C ALA A 2 16.48 -14.18 24.89
N GLU A 3 15.28 -13.87 25.38
CA GLU A 3 14.05 -13.73 24.60
C GLU A 3 14.26 -12.47 23.74
N GLU A 4 14.32 -12.65 22.41
CA GLU A 4 14.56 -11.55 21.49
C GLU A 4 13.26 -10.75 21.33
N ASP A 5 13.35 -9.49 21.75
CA ASP A 5 12.29 -8.48 21.73
C ASP A 5 11.58 -8.43 20.38
N ALA A 6 10.28 -8.70 20.39
CA ALA A 6 9.40 -8.39 19.27
C ALA A 6 9.37 -6.86 19.11
N HIS A 7 10.09 -6.34 18.11
CA HIS A 7 9.97 -4.96 17.67
C HIS A 7 8.49 -4.63 17.38
N PRO A 8 7.97 -3.43 17.74
CA PRO A 8 6.64 -2.99 17.36
C PRO A 8 6.63 -2.68 15.85
N GLY A 9 6.59 -3.74 15.05
CA GLY A 9 6.63 -3.71 13.61
C GLY A 9 5.30 -3.21 13.06
N SER A 10 5.39 -2.11 12.30
CA SER A 10 4.32 -1.43 11.59
C SER A 10 3.40 -2.44 10.91
N ARG A 11 2.09 -2.35 11.20
CA ARG A 11 1.08 -3.15 10.52
C ARG A 11 0.25 -2.25 9.63
N LEU A 12 -0.03 -2.80 8.44
CA LEU A 12 -1.17 -2.59 7.54
C LEU A 12 -0.78 -2.11 6.14
N ALA A 13 -0.95 -3.02 5.18
CA ALA A 13 -0.83 -2.80 3.73
C ALA A 13 -2.18 -3.11 3.08
N SER A 14 -2.64 -2.27 2.16
CA SER A 14 -3.88 -2.52 1.42
C SER A 14 -3.62 -2.59 -0.08
N LEU A 15 -4.37 -3.45 -0.76
CA LEU A 15 -4.32 -3.61 -2.22
C LEU A 15 -5.71 -3.42 -2.81
N GLY A 16 -5.83 -2.57 -3.83
CA GLY A 16 -7.08 -2.35 -4.56
C GLY A 16 -7.16 -3.13 -5.88
N TRP A 17 -8.21 -3.95 -6.02
CA TRP A 17 -9.15 -4.09 -7.16
C TRP A 17 -9.73 -5.51 -7.26
N ASN A 18 -11.06 -5.66 -7.14
CA ASN A 18 -11.77 -6.73 -7.83
C ASN A 18 -13.04 -6.20 -8.50
N GLY A 19 -13.06 -6.22 -9.82
CA GLY A 19 -14.26 -5.97 -10.58
C GLY A 19 -15.40 -6.88 -10.11
N ALA A 20 -16.53 -6.24 -9.80
CA ALA A 20 -17.85 -6.78 -9.51
C ALA A 20 -18.17 -7.11 -8.04
N GLN A 21 -19.12 -6.30 -7.53
CA GLN A 21 -20.09 -6.52 -6.44
C GLN A 21 -19.78 -5.84 -5.10
N TRP A 22 -20.79 -5.12 -4.59
CA TRP A 22 -20.79 -4.44 -3.30
C TRP A 22 -21.09 -5.42 -2.15
N VAL A 23 -20.25 -5.44 -1.12
CA VAL A 23 -20.52 -6.17 0.13
C VAL A 23 -20.44 -5.19 1.29
N ARG A 24 -21.56 -4.97 1.99
CA ARG A 24 -21.55 -4.24 3.27
C ARG A 24 -21.09 -5.18 4.38
N GLY A 25 -19.92 -4.94 4.94
CA GLY A 25 -19.36 -5.71 6.06
C GLY A 25 -18.17 -5.01 6.71
N GLN A 26 -17.88 -5.31 7.97
CA GLN A 26 -16.68 -4.84 8.66
C GLN A 26 -15.44 -5.46 8.02
N ALA A 27 -14.41 -4.66 7.72
CA ALA A 27 -13.18 -5.12 7.04
C ALA A 27 -12.59 -6.36 7.72
N ALA A 28 -12.34 -7.41 6.93
CA ALA A 28 -11.58 -8.57 7.38
C ALA A 28 -10.11 -8.33 7.06
N THR A 29 -9.23 -8.41 8.06
CA THR A 29 -7.78 -8.36 7.84
C THR A 29 -7.25 -9.76 7.56
N ALA A 30 -6.37 -9.88 6.57
CA ALA A 30 -5.61 -11.09 6.31
C ALA A 30 -4.15 -10.87 6.74
N ARG A 31 -3.50 -11.84 7.38
CA ARG A 31 -2.05 -11.75 7.57
C ARG A 31 -1.36 -12.10 6.26
N ALA A 32 -0.53 -11.19 5.76
CA ALA A 32 0.34 -11.48 4.64
C ALA A 32 1.39 -12.50 5.10
N SER A 33 1.50 -13.62 4.37
CA SER A 33 2.57 -14.59 4.54
C SER A 33 3.44 -14.51 3.30
N PHE A 34 4.59 -13.87 3.41
CA PHE A 34 5.55 -13.77 2.31
C PHE A 34 6.27 -15.12 2.12
N GLY A 35 6.50 -15.51 0.87
CA GLY A 35 7.31 -16.68 0.52
C GLY A 35 6.57 -18.03 0.61
N THR A 36 5.27 -18.03 0.87
CA THR A 36 4.44 -19.25 0.78
C THR A 36 4.01 -19.51 -0.67
N GLU A 37 4.26 -20.72 -1.16
CA GLU A 37 3.87 -21.11 -2.53
C GLU A 37 2.34 -21.20 -2.66
N PRO A 38 1.72 -20.58 -3.68
CA PRO A 38 0.28 -20.68 -3.90
C PRO A 38 -0.14 -22.13 -4.17
N GLN A 39 -1.25 -22.56 -3.57
CA GLN A 39 -1.82 -23.87 -3.88
C GLN A 39 -2.36 -23.88 -5.32
N VAL A 40 -1.85 -24.79 -6.14
CA VAL A 40 -2.27 -24.96 -7.54
C VAL A 40 -3.79 -25.16 -7.60
N GLY A 41 -4.48 -24.28 -8.33
CA GLY A 41 -5.94 -24.34 -8.54
C GLY A 41 -6.80 -23.60 -7.51
N GLY A 42 -6.21 -22.99 -6.47
CA GLY A 42 -6.94 -22.25 -5.43
C GLY A 42 -7.34 -20.81 -5.80
N GLY A 43 -6.77 -20.25 -6.87
CA GLY A 43 -6.83 -18.82 -7.17
C GLY A 43 -5.66 -18.06 -6.52
N LEU A 44 -5.61 -16.74 -6.76
CA LEU A 44 -4.52 -15.89 -6.26
C LEU A 44 -4.57 -15.68 -4.73
N LEU A 45 -5.78 -15.52 -4.20
CA LEU A 45 -6.00 -15.27 -2.78
C LEU A 45 -6.72 -16.46 -2.14
N PRO A 46 -6.46 -16.75 -0.85
CA PRO A 46 -7.30 -17.67 -0.09
C PRO A 46 -8.77 -17.27 -0.18
N ARG A 47 -9.68 -18.25 -0.22
CA ARG A 47 -11.11 -18.02 -0.45
C ARG A 47 -11.69 -17.01 0.52
N GLU A 48 -11.32 -17.11 1.79
CA GLU A 48 -11.75 -16.23 2.89
C GLU A 48 -11.36 -14.77 2.66
N VAL A 49 -10.19 -14.51 2.06
CA VAL A 49 -9.74 -13.16 1.69
C VAL A 49 -10.46 -12.70 0.43
N ALA A 50 -10.58 -13.59 -0.57
CA ALA A 50 -11.25 -13.30 -1.84
C ALA A 50 -12.73 -12.90 -1.66
N VAL A 51 -13.44 -13.51 -0.71
CA VAL A 51 -14.87 -13.23 -0.43
C VAL A 51 -15.07 -12.36 0.82
N GLY A 52 -13.97 -11.95 1.47
CA GLY A 52 -14.00 -11.16 2.69
C GLY A 52 -14.49 -9.74 2.48
N ALA A 53 -14.78 -9.07 3.59
CA ALA A 53 -15.20 -7.67 3.60
C ALA A 53 -14.09 -6.75 3.08
N ARG A 54 -14.53 -5.63 2.50
CA ARG A 54 -13.64 -4.66 1.84
C ARG A 54 -13.56 -3.39 2.64
N LEU A 55 -12.39 -2.75 2.60
CA LEU A 55 -12.22 -1.40 3.07
C LEU A 55 -12.72 -0.46 1.97
N GLU A 56 -13.70 0.37 2.31
CA GLU A 56 -14.28 1.37 1.42
C GLU A 56 -13.82 2.76 1.88
N LEU A 57 -13.17 3.52 1.00
CA LEU A 57 -12.67 4.87 1.27
C LEU A 57 -13.46 5.89 0.44
N ASP A 58 -14.71 6.13 0.84
CA ASP A 58 -15.65 7.19 0.40
C ASP A 58 -15.82 7.52 -1.11
N GLU A 59 -16.89 8.26 -1.41
CA GLU A 59 -17.50 8.40 -2.75
C GLU A 59 -16.68 9.25 -3.76
N GLY A 60 -15.58 8.72 -4.29
CA GLY A 60 -14.87 9.37 -5.40
C GLY A 60 -14.11 8.40 -6.30
N THR A 61 -13.46 7.40 -5.72
CA THR A 61 -12.71 6.39 -6.48
C THR A 61 -13.55 5.14 -6.75
N GLY A 62 -14.48 4.80 -5.85
CA GLY A 62 -15.34 3.61 -5.94
C GLY A 62 -14.58 2.28 -5.89
N ARG A 63 -13.35 2.27 -5.37
CA ARG A 63 -12.49 1.09 -5.35
C ARG A 63 -12.52 0.41 -3.98
N PRO A 64 -12.99 -0.85 -3.89
CA PRO A 64 -12.87 -1.64 -2.68
C PRO A 64 -11.41 -2.11 -2.50
N TYR A 65 -10.89 -2.00 -1.28
CA TYR A 65 -9.56 -2.46 -0.91
C TYR A 65 -9.60 -3.78 -0.11
N ILE A 66 -8.59 -4.62 -0.32
CA ILE A 66 -8.29 -5.78 0.53
C ILE A 66 -7.21 -5.36 1.52
N LEU A 67 -7.42 -5.67 2.80
CA LEU A 67 -6.51 -5.28 3.86
C LEU A 67 -5.64 -6.47 4.30
N PHE A 68 -4.34 -6.23 4.32
CA PHE A 68 -3.32 -7.16 4.80
C PHE A 68 -2.57 -6.59 6.00
N GLU A 69 -2.23 -7.44 6.95
CA GLU A 69 -1.21 -7.17 7.96
C GLU A 69 0.13 -7.71 7.47
N ALA A 70 1.15 -6.85 7.42
CA ALA A 70 2.52 -7.17 7.04
C ALA A 70 3.47 -6.37 7.94
N ALA A 71 4.70 -6.84 8.14
CA ALA A 71 5.73 -6.08 8.85
C ALA A 71 6.37 -5.07 7.91
N ALA A 72 6.74 -3.88 8.39
CA ALA A 72 7.48 -2.90 7.57
C ALA A 72 8.75 -3.48 6.93
N ASN A 73 9.46 -4.37 7.64
CA ASN A 73 10.67 -5.01 7.11
C ASN A 73 10.39 -5.94 5.92
N ASP A 74 9.17 -6.46 5.77
CA ASP A 74 8.81 -7.26 4.60
C ASP A 74 8.96 -6.43 3.33
N PHE A 75 8.62 -5.14 3.37
CA PHE A 75 8.74 -4.22 2.24
C PHE A 75 10.16 -3.67 2.04
N ALA A 76 11.06 -3.84 3.01
CA ALA A 76 12.44 -3.41 2.92
C ALA A 76 13.31 -4.37 2.09
N ASP A 77 12.95 -5.65 2.00
CA ASP A 77 13.60 -6.62 1.11
C ASP A 77 12.93 -6.60 -0.28
N PRO A 78 13.65 -6.25 -1.37
CA PRO A 78 13.10 -6.24 -2.74
C PRO A 78 12.44 -7.55 -3.18
N LYS A 79 12.70 -8.68 -2.51
CA LYS A 79 12.04 -9.96 -2.79
C LYS A 79 10.54 -9.97 -2.50
N TRP A 80 10.01 -9.02 -1.72
CA TRP A 80 8.58 -8.88 -1.47
C TRP A 80 7.77 -8.87 -2.77
N VAL A 81 8.36 -8.31 -3.83
CA VAL A 81 7.81 -8.23 -5.19
C VAL A 81 7.46 -9.60 -5.76
N SER A 82 8.22 -10.65 -5.45
CA SER A 82 7.91 -12.02 -5.86
C SER A 82 7.20 -12.85 -4.79
N GLU A 83 7.29 -12.42 -3.54
CA GLU A 83 6.88 -13.22 -2.39
C GLU A 83 5.53 -12.81 -1.79
N ALA A 84 5.01 -11.64 -2.15
CA ALA A 84 3.74 -11.16 -1.62
C ALA A 84 2.57 -12.06 -2.04
N PRO A 85 1.64 -12.37 -1.14
CA PRO A 85 0.58 -13.35 -1.38
C PRO A 85 -0.46 -12.88 -2.42
N TRP A 86 -0.43 -11.61 -2.80
CA TRP A 86 -1.30 -11.03 -3.83
C TRP A 86 -0.64 -10.94 -5.20
N ASN A 87 0.59 -11.43 -5.38
CA ASN A 87 1.26 -11.41 -6.68
C ASN A 87 1.01 -12.68 -7.47
N GLY A 88 0.20 -12.56 -8.53
CA GLY A 88 -0.13 -13.69 -9.42
C GLY A 88 0.87 -13.92 -10.54
N SER A 89 1.84 -13.03 -10.72
CA SER A 89 2.91 -13.16 -11.70
C SER A 89 4.12 -12.32 -11.29
N PRO A 90 5.33 -12.90 -11.21
CA PRO A 90 6.54 -12.15 -10.93
C PRO A 90 6.92 -11.18 -12.08
N ARG A 91 6.27 -11.30 -13.25
CA ARG A 91 6.49 -10.38 -14.38
C ARG A 91 5.77 -9.04 -14.20
N TRP A 92 4.69 -9.01 -13.43
CA TRP A 92 3.84 -7.83 -13.22
C TRP A 92 3.38 -7.75 -11.76
N PRO A 93 4.34 -7.57 -10.84
CA PRO A 93 4.05 -7.50 -9.42
C PRO A 93 3.15 -6.29 -9.11
N GLN A 94 2.27 -6.44 -8.13
CA GLN A 94 1.39 -5.38 -7.66
C GLN A 94 1.92 -4.84 -6.33
N SER A 95 2.17 -3.53 -6.30
CA SER A 95 2.47 -2.82 -5.05
C SER A 95 1.19 -2.57 -4.25
N PRO A 96 1.27 -2.50 -2.91
CA PRO A 96 0.17 -1.99 -2.11
C PRO A 96 -0.25 -0.60 -2.59
N SER A 97 -1.57 -0.38 -2.72
CA SER A 97 -2.14 0.93 -3.05
C SER A 97 -2.00 1.90 -1.89
N LEU A 98 -2.11 1.39 -0.66
CA LEU A 98 -1.89 2.17 0.57
C LEU A 98 -1.08 1.35 1.56
N LEU A 99 -0.24 2.01 2.34
CA LEU A 99 0.54 1.44 3.42
C LEU A 99 0.57 2.44 4.58
N TRP A 100 0.31 1.98 5.80
CA TRP A 100 0.38 2.81 7.00
C TRP A 100 0.77 1.97 8.22
N PRO A 101 1.35 2.57 9.28
CA PRO A 101 1.64 1.90 10.53
C PRO A 101 0.42 1.88 11.46
N ASP A 102 0.39 0.99 12.44
CA ASP A 102 -0.67 0.87 13.46
C ASP A 102 -0.98 2.18 14.21
N ASP A 103 0.02 3.04 14.39
CA ASP A 103 -0.11 4.33 15.08
C ASP A 103 -0.57 5.46 14.16
N HIS A 104 -0.78 5.18 12.87
CA HIS A 104 -1.18 6.13 11.83
C HIS A 104 -0.25 7.35 11.72
N ALA A 105 1.02 7.22 12.12
CA ALA A 105 1.96 8.35 12.10
C ALA A 105 2.31 8.84 10.68
N TRP A 106 2.10 8.00 9.66
CA TRP A 106 2.26 8.33 8.25
C TRP A 106 1.35 7.46 7.36
N LEU A 107 1.15 7.87 6.11
CA LEU A 107 0.47 7.12 5.07
C LEU A 107 1.30 7.22 3.80
N LEU A 108 1.55 6.09 3.16
CA LEU A 108 2.06 6.01 1.80
C LEU A 108 0.91 5.60 0.89
N ALA A 109 0.70 6.36 -0.18
CA ALA A 109 -0.31 6.06 -1.20
C ALA A 109 0.33 5.99 -2.59
N THR A 110 0.08 4.87 -3.27
CA THR A 110 0.36 4.72 -4.71
C THR A 110 -0.96 4.75 -5.44
N GLU A 111 -1.02 5.52 -6.53
CA GLU A 111 -2.24 5.67 -7.33
C GLU A 111 -1.90 5.37 -8.79
N ILE A 112 -2.78 4.66 -9.48
CA ILE A 112 -2.53 4.21 -10.86
C ILE A 112 -2.49 5.37 -11.85
N ASP A 113 -3.15 6.47 -11.52
CA ASP A 113 -3.23 7.66 -12.35
C ASP A 113 -2.11 8.67 -12.04
N PHE A 114 -1.33 8.46 -10.98
CA PHE A 114 -0.24 9.35 -10.58
C PHE A 114 1.12 8.77 -10.99
N ASP A 115 2.04 9.64 -11.39
CA ASP A 115 3.44 9.30 -11.68
C ASP A 115 4.33 9.30 -10.41
N SER A 116 3.72 9.60 -9.27
CA SER A 116 4.39 9.88 -8.01
C SER A 116 3.75 9.08 -6.88
N THR A 117 4.56 8.72 -5.87
CA THR A 117 4.06 8.16 -4.61
C THR A 117 3.81 9.30 -3.63
N LEU A 118 2.64 9.32 -3.01
CA LEU A 118 2.30 10.30 -1.99
C LEU A 118 2.68 9.78 -0.61
N VAL A 119 3.31 10.64 0.19
CA VAL A 119 3.59 10.37 1.60
C VAL A 119 2.98 11.47 2.46
N GLY A 120 1.98 11.11 3.24
CA GLY A 120 1.37 11.95 4.25
C GLY A 120 1.95 11.66 5.63
N GLY A 121 2.10 12.68 6.46
CA GLY A 121 2.59 12.52 7.83
C GLY A 121 2.92 13.86 8.49
N SER A 122 3.69 13.82 9.56
CA SER A 122 4.10 15.04 10.25
C SER A 122 5.02 15.92 9.38
N THR A 123 5.05 17.22 9.64
CA THR A 123 6.00 18.14 8.98
C THR A 123 7.47 17.74 9.20
N ALA A 124 7.78 17.12 10.35
CA ALA A 124 9.12 16.62 10.64
C ALA A 124 9.50 15.45 9.71
N LEU A 125 8.60 14.47 9.54
CA LEU A 125 8.76 13.36 8.61
C LEU A 125 8.93 13.86 7.17
N ILE A 126 8.06 14.76 6.72
CA ILE A 126 8.12 15.31 5.35
C ILE A 126 9.47 16.02 5.12
N ARG A 127 9.93 16.81 6.09
CA ARG A 127 11.23 17.49 5.99
C ARG A 127 12.38 16.47 5.88
N GLU A 128 12.35 15.42 6.68
CA GLU A 128 13.37 14.37 6.67
C GLU A 128 13.42 13.67 5.30
N LEU A 129 12.28 13.29 4.73
CA LEU A 129 12.19 12.66 3.41
C LEU A 129 12.76 13.57 2.31
N VAL A 130 12.36 14.85 2.29
CA VAL A 130 12.86 15.84 1.31
C VAL A 130 14.37 16.05 1.43
N GLN A 131 14.94 15.88 2.62
CA GLN A 131 16.38 16.04 2.87
C GLN A 131 17.18 14.75 2.70
N THR A 132 16.53 13.60 2.49
CA THR A 132 17.19 12.30 2.44
C THR A 132 17.87 12.08 1.08
N PRO A 133 19.21 11.91 1.04
CA PRO A 133 19.90 11.64 -0.22
C PRO A 133 19.43 10.33 -0.85
N GLY A 134 19.20 10.35 -2.17
CA GLY A 134 18.76 9.18 -2.92
C GLY A 134 17.24 9.02 -3.02
N ILE A 135 16.46 9.91 -2.39
CA ILE A 135 15.01 10.01 -2.57
C ILE A 135 14.71 11.31 -3.31
N GLU A 136 13.99 11.22 -4.42
CA GLU A 136 13.39 12.39 -5.06
C GLU A 136 12.05 12.68 -4.39
N ALA A 137 11.98 13.76 -3.60
CA ALA A 137 10.77 14.15 -2.88
C ALA A 137 10.59 15.68 -2.90
N LEU A 138 9.34 16.11 -3.13
CA LEU A 138 8.93 17.50 -3.10
C LEU A 138 7.84 17.69 -2.05
N PRO A 139 7.88 18.77 -1.25
CA PRO A 139 6.79 19.05 -0.33
C PRO A 139 5.55 19.47 -1.12
N LEU A 140 4.41 18.89 -0.75
CA LEU A 140 3.11 19.22 -1.34
C LEU A 140 2.22 19.88 -0.29
N ARG A 141 1.36 20.79 -0.75
CA ARG A 141 0.27 21.29 0.08
C ARG A 141 -0.89 20.29 0.05
N PRO A 142 -1.73 20.22 1.12
CA PRO A 142 -2.89 19.32 1.14
C PRO A 142 -3.91 19.58 0.01
N ASP A 143 -3.93 20.79 -0.53
CA ASP A 143 -4.79 21.24 -1.62
C ASP A 143 -4.10 21.27 -2.99
N ALA A 144 -2.93 20.62 -3.12
CA ALA A 144 -2.20 20.55 -4.38
C ALA A 144 -3.03 19.87 -5.47
N ASP A 145 -3.02 20.46 -6.66
CA ASP A 145 -3.59 19.85 -7.86
C ASP A 145 -2.63 18.77 -8.37
N LEU A 146 -3.06 17.51 -8.25
CA LEU A 146 -2.31 16.34 -8.71
C LEU A 146 -2.77 15.86 -10.09
N SER A 147 -3.63 16.62 -10.76
CA SER A 147 -3.98 16.34 -12.16
C SER A 147 -2.76 16.56 -13.05
N TRP A 148 -2.84 16.00 -14.26
CA TRP A 148 -1.81 16.16 -15.28
C TRP A 148 -1.45 17.64 -15.56
N ASP A 149 -2.39 18.57 -15.41
CA ASP A 149 -2.19 20.01 -15.64
C ASP A 149 -1.75 20.78 -14.37
N GLY A 150 -1.71 20.12 -13.21
CA GLY A 150 -1.37 20.73 -11.92
C GLY A 150 0.11 21.07 -11.77
N ALA A 151 0.98 20.56 -12.65
CA ALA A 151 2.41 20.80 -12.58
C ALA A 151 2.76 22.29 -12.78
N GLU A 152 3.49 22.88 -11.83
CA GLU A 152 3.98 24.27 -11.94
C GLU A 152 5.44 24.36 -12.42
N VAL A 153 6.23 23.31 -12.20
CA VAL A 153 7.68 23.32 -12.45
C VAL A 153 8.03 23.02 -13.91
N ASN A 154 7.29 22.13 -14.58
CA ASN A 154 7.59 21.64 -15.93
C ASN A 154 6.39 21.78 -16.89
N ARG A 155 5.78 22.96 -16.97
CA ARG A 155 4.62 23.15 -17.87
C ARG A 155 5.03 23.00 -19.34
N PRO A 156 4.23 22.28 -20.17
CA PRO A 156 4.43 22.28 -21.61
C PRO A 156 4.29 23.71 -22.14
N ALA A 157 5.15 24.08 -23.10
CA ALA A 157 5.21 25.41 -23.72
C ALA A 157 4.01 25.69 -24.64
#